data_AF-A5B0C1-F1
#
_entry.id   AF-A5B0C1-F1
#
_cell.length_a   1.000
_cell.length_b   1.000
_cell.length_c   1.000
_cell.angle_alpha   90.00
_cell.angle_beta   90.00
_cell.angle_gamma   90.00
#
_symmetry.space_group_name_H-M   'P 1'
#
loop_
_entity.id
_entity.type
_entity.pdbx_description
1 polymer ?
#
loop_
_entity_poly.entity_id
_entity_poly.type
_entity_poly.pdbx_seq_one_letter_code
_entity_poly.pdbx_strand_id
1 'polypeptide(L)'
;MSIVCGVPLLECVYCLACARWVWKKCLYTAGHESENWGLATAEEFQPIPHLCRLILAVYEEDLRNPLWAPPGGYGINPDWVILRKNYEETQGRVPPYMIYLDHDNADIVLAVRGLNLAKESDYAVLLDNKLGQTKFDGGYVHNGLLKAAELLLDAECEVLRELIERNPNYTLTFAGHSLGAGVVTLLAMVAVQNKDKLHNIERKRIRCYATAPARCISLNLAVRYADIINSVVLQDDFLPRTTTALEDVFKSLFCLPCLLCLMCLKDTCTLEEKMLKDPRRLYAPGRLYHIVERKPFRFGRFPPVVRTAVPVDGRFEHIVLSCNVTSDHAIIWIEKESQKAFDLMLEKDQIMEIPAKQRMERLESVAREHTEEYKAALKRAAALDVPQAYSPSAYGTFSEMGEGEGGGENSGRLSEEQVPILSSRRRRESWNELVGRLFHRDDSGANGAQALEDGEIGGSVALAKEERRIHSFIHSYHSQFTMGEDYDCIRIDNQTVQEEKKVGFIICIQM
;
A
#
# COMPACT_ATOMS: atom_id res chain seq x y z
N MET A 1 33.37 -28.82 36.00
CA MET A 1 34.08 -28.36 34.78
C MET A 1 33.37 -28.91 33.55
N SER A 2 32.37 -28.20 33.01
CA SER A 2 31.81 -28.50 31.67
C SER A 2 30.79 -27.46 31.16
N ILE A 3 30.28 -26.56 32.01
CA ILE A 3 29.35 -25.52 31.55
C ILE A 3 30.10 -24.32 30.94
N VAL A 4 31.30 -24.01 31.43
CA VAL A 4 32.10 -22.84 30.99
C VAL A 4 32.77 -23.04 29.61
N CYS A 5 32.95 -24.27 29.13
CA CYS A 5 33.44 -24.54 27.77
C CYS A 5 32.34 -24.59 26.71
N GLY A 6 31.06 -24.63 27.09
CA GLY A 6 29.93 -24.67 26.16
C GLY A 6 29.46 -23.28 25.70
N VAL A 7 29.67 -22.25 26.53
CA VAL A 7 29.27 -20.87 26.23
C VAL A 7 29.98 -20.31 24.98
N PRO A 8 31.32 -20.47 24.80
CA PRO A 8 31.99 -19.97 23.60
C PRO A 8 31.54 -20.69 22.32
N LEU A 9 31.22 -21.99 22.41
CA LEU A 9 30.76 -22.77 21.26
C LEU A 9 29.32 -22.38 20.86
N LEU A 10 28.44 -22.13 21.83
CA LEU A 10 27.09 -21.62 21.59
C LEU A 10 27.12 -20.22 20.97
N GLU A 11 27.99 -19.34 21.47
CA GLU A 11 28.21 -18.00 20.91
C GLU A 11 28.77 -18.07 19.48
N CYS A 12 29.75 -18.95 19.21
CA CYS A 12 30.28 -19.13 17.85
C CYS A 12 29.23 -19.70 16.88
N VAL A 13 28.44 -20.70 17.28
CA VAL A 13 27.35 -21.25 16.45
C VAL A 13 26.28 -20.19 16.19
N TYR A 14 25.94 -19.39 17.19
CA TYR A 14 25.00 -18.28 17.07
C TYR A 14 25.51 -17.18 16.13
N CYS A 15 26.76 -16.75 16.28
CA CYS A 15 27.41 -15.78 15.40
C CYS A 15 27.53 -16.30 13.96
N LEU A 16 27.86 -17.58 13.76
CA LEU A 16 27.89 -18.21 12.43
C LEU A 16 26.48 -18.33 11.82
N ALA A 17 25.46 -18.60 12.62
CA ALA A 17 24.07 -18.61 12.17
C ALA A 17 23.60 -17.20 11.76
N CYS A 18 23.91 -16.17 12.57
CA CYS A 18 23.65 -14.78 12.25
C CYS A 18 24.41 -14.34 11.00
N ALA A 19 25.71 -14.65 10.89
CA ALA A 19 26.52 -14.33 9.72
C ALA A 19 25.99 -15.04 8.46
N ARG A 20 25.59 -16.31 8.57
CA ARG A 20 24.96 -17.06 7.45
C ARG A 20 23.59 -16.49 7.10
N TRP A 21 22.80 -16.04 8.08
CA TRP A 21 21.50 -15.39 7.85
C TRP A 21 21.67 -14.04 7.16
N VAL A 22 22.56 -13.18 7.66
CA VAL A 22 22.94 -11.90 7.04
C VAL A 22 23.46 -12.16 5.62
N TRP A 23 24.38 -13.12 5.44
CA TRP A 23 24.89 -13.49 4.13
C TRP A 23 23.77 -13.90 3.18
N LYS A 24 22.86 -14.79 3.61
CA LYS A 24 21.70 -15.16 2.78
C LYS A 24 20.82 -13.98 2.41
N LYS A 25 20.58 -13.03 3.33
CA LYS A 25 19.73 -11.85 3.11
C LYS A 25 20.40 -10.76 2.28
N CYS A 26 21.71 -10.57 2.41
CA CYS A 26 22.49 -9.65 1.59
C CYS A 26 22.68 -10.19 0.15
N LEU A 27 22.70 -11.53 -0.02
CA LEU A 27 22.71 -12.15 -1.34
C LEU A 27 21.32 -12.22 -1.98
N TYR A 28 20.26 -12.03 -1.20
CA TYR A 28 18.90 -12.07 -1.69
C TYR A 28 18.50 -10.69 -2.21
N THR A 29 18.39 -10.56 -3.53
CA THR A 29 17.79 -9.37 -4.15
C THR A 29 16.31 -9.56 -4.34
N ALA A 30 15.52 -8.50 -4.15
CA ALA A 30 14.09 -8.47 -4.42
C ALA A 30 13.71 -9.06 -5.78
N GLY A 31 14.57 -8.86 -6.78
CA GLY A 31 14.35 -9.32 -8.15
C GLY A 31 14.13 -10.83 -8.28
N HIS A 32 14.47 -11.64 -7.26
CA HIS A 32 14.16 -13.06 -7.21
C HIS A 32 12.68 -13.33 -6.88
N GLU A 33 12.03 -12.51 -6.04
CA GLU A 33 10.60 -12.69 -5.70
C GLU A 33 9.70 -12.48 -6.93
N SER A 34 10.11 -11.58 -7.82
CA SER A 34 9.40 -11.32 -9.07
C SER A 34 9.95 -12.05 -10.28
N GLU A 35 10.95 -12.93 -10.14
CA GLU A 35 11.66 -13.52 -11.29
C GLU A 35 10.74 -14.28 -12.25
N ASN A 36 9.71 -14.93 -11.71
CA ASN A 36 8.72 -15.71 -12.46
C ASN A 36 7.44 -14.92 -12.80
N TRP A 37 7.38 -13.63 -12.51
CA TRP A 37 6.22 -12.79 -12.82
C TRP A 37 6.19 -12.41 -14.31
N GLY A 38 5.01 -12.06 -14.81
CA GLY A 38 4.83 -11.53 -16.16
C GLY A 38 5.58 -10.22 -16.35
N LEU A 39 5.92 -9.89 -17.61
CA LEU A 39 6.45 -8.57 -17.95
C LEU A 39 5.30 -7.60 -18.16
N ALA A 40 5.43 -6.38 -17.63
CA ALA A 40 4.47 -5.34 -17.90
C ALA A 40 4.63 -4.80 -19.34
N THR A 41 3.52 -4.47 -19.96
CA THR A 41 3.35 -3.79 -21.24
C THR A 41 3.49 -2.27 -21.08
N ALA A 42 3.74 -1.56 -22.18
CA ALA A 42 3.85 -0.10 -22.15
C ALA A 42 2.51 0.52 -21.72
N GLU A 43 1.40 0.00 -22.23
CA GLU A 43 0.07 0.57 -22.03
C GLU A 43 -0.42 0.44 -20.59
N GLU A 44 -0.20 -0.71 -19.93
CA GLU A 44 -0.59 -0.87 -18.53
C GLU A 44 0.28 -0.01 -17.59
N PHE A 45 1.54 0.21 -17.96
CA PHE A 45 2.52 0.91 -17.13
C PHE A 45 2.50 2.43 -17.34
N GLN A 46 1.93 2.89 -18.46
CA GLN A 46 1.85 4.31 -18.87
C GLN A 46 1.36 5.28 -17.78
N PRO A 47 0.36 4.95 -16.92
CA PRO A 47 -0.12 5.90 -15.92
C PRO A 47 0.88 6.17 -14.79
N ILE A 48 1.79 5.23 -14.49
CA ILE A 48 2.59 5.24 -13.26
C ILE A 48 3.55 6.44 -13.18
N PRO A 49 4.40 6.74 -14.19
CA PRO A 49 5.32 7.88 -14.11
C PRO A 49 4.58 9.22 -13.93
N HIS A 50 3.44 9.38 -14.61
CA HIS A 50 2.62 10.58 -14.51
C HIS A 50 2.01 10.75 -13.11
N LEU A 51 1.46 9.69 -12.55
CA LEU A 51 0.91 9.71 -11.19
C LEU A 51 2.00 9.95 -10.14
N CYS A 52 3.23 9.45 -10.34
CA CYS A 52 4.36 9.79 -9.48
C CYS A 52 4.68 11.29 -9.51
N ARG A 53 4.64 11.94 -10.69
CA ARG A 53 4.83 13.40 -10.80
C ARG A 53 3.69 14.18 -10.13
N LEU A 54 2.44 13.73 -10.26
CA LEU A 54 1.32 14.32 -9.53
C LEU A 54 1.51 14.22 -8.01
N ILE A 55 1.92 13.05 -7.48
CA ILE A 55 2.21 12.92 -6.05
C ILE A 55 3.39 13.81 -5.64
N LEU A 56 4.46 13.89 -6.43
CA LEU A 56 5.60 14.79 -6.15
C LEU A 56 5.16 16.26 -6.11
N ALA A 57 4.23 16.67 -6.98
CA ALA A 57 3.69 18.03 -6.99
C ALA A 57 2.93 18.38 -5.69
N VAL A 58 2.43 17.40 -4.93
CA VAL A 58 1.83 17.64 -3.60
C VAL A 58 2.87 18.15 -2.59
N TYR A 59 4.16 17.89 -2.82
CA TYR A 59 5.22 18.38 -1.93
C TYR A 59 5.57 19.85 -2.16
N GLU A 60 5.37 20.39 -3.37
CA GLU A 60 5.71 21.78 -3.70
C GLU A 60 4.87 22.78 -2.90
N GLU A 61 5.47 23.89 -2.46
CA GLU A 61 4.70 24.99 -1.89
C GLU A 61 3.92 25.74 -2.99
N ASP A 62 4.60 26.07 -4.09
CA ASP A 62 4.04 26.78 -5.25
C ASP A 62 4.20 25.98 -6.55
N LEU A 63 3.10 25.49 -7.10
CA LEU A 63 3.09 24.74 -8.37
C LEU A 63 3.41 25.58 -9.60
N ARG A 64 3.28 26.91 -9.52
CA ARG A 64 3.60 27.82 -10.63
C ARG A 64 5.09 28.16 -10.65
N ASN A 65 5.77 28.01 -9.52
CA ASN A 65 7.21 28.20 -9.39
C ASN A 65 7.83 27.06 -8.56
N PRO A 66 7.84 25.82 -9.12
CA PRO A 66 8.28 24.65 -8.39
C PRO A 66 9.79 24.68 -8.11
N LEU A 67 10.18 24.24 -6.91
CA LEU A 67 11.57 24.22 -6.46
C LEU A 67 12.26 22.87 -6.71
N TRP A 68 11.49 21.78 -6.76
CA TRP A 68 11.97 20.40 -6.71
C TRP A 68 11.46 19.56 -7.88
N ALA A 69 11.10 20.22 -8.99
CA ALA A 69 10.63 19.55 -10.18
C ALA A 69 11.66 18.53 -10.71
N PRO A 70 11.22 17.32 -11.10
CA PRO A 70 12.11 16.34 -11.73
C PRO A 70 12.60 16.84 -13.11
N PRO A 71 13.63 16.20 -13.70
CA PRO A 71 14.04 16.50 -15.06
C PRO A 71 12.86 16.40 -16.04
N GLY A 72 12.55 17.49 -16.76
CA GLY A 72 11.36 17.57 -17.63
C GLY A 72 10.14 18.23 -17.00
N GLY A 73 10.21 18.57 -15.71
CA GLY A 73 9.12 19.21 -14.97
C GLY A 73 8.06 18.21 -14.50
N TYR A 74 7.03 18.71 -13.83
CA TYR A 74 5.89 17.87 -13.41
C TYR A 74 5.00 17.43 -14.56
N GLY A 75 4.99 18.18 -15.68
CA GLY A 75 4.09 17.91 -16.81
C GLY A 75 2.61 18.07 -16.44
N ILE A 76 2.30 18.98 -15.50
CA ILE A 76 0.94 19.26 -15.03
C ILE A 76 0.59 20.72 -15.31
N ASN A 77 -0.72 21.00 -15.46
CA ASN A 77 -1.24 22.34 -15.56
C ASN A 77 -1.76 22.81 -14.18
N PRO A 78 -1.13 23.79 -13.52
CA PRO A 78 -1.57 24.27 -12.21
C PRO A 78 -3.02 24.77 -12.17
N ASP A 79 -3.58 25.20 -13.31
CA ASP A 79 -4.97 25.68 -13.38
C ASP A 79 -6.01 24.54 -13.34
N TRP A 80 -5.58 23.28 -13.45
CA TRP A 80 -6.42 22.09 -13.33
C TRP A 80 -6.48 21.53 -11.90
N VAL A 81 -5.79 22.17 -10.95
CA VAL A 81 -5.86 21.83 -9.54
C VAL A 81 -7.18 22.34 -8.96
N ILE A 82 -8.01 21.42 -8.48
CA ILE A 82 -9.31 21.74 -7.87
C ILE A 82 -9.12 22.21 -6.43
N LEU A 83 -8.28 21.51 -5.67
CA LEU A 83 -7.89 21.90 -4.32
C LEU A 83 -6.58 21.23 -3.90
N ARG A 84 -5.94 21.81 -2.89
CA ARG A 84 -4.77 21.27 -2.17
C ARG A 84 -5.01 21.50 -0.69
N LYS A 85 -4.65 20.54 0.16
CA LYS A 85 -4.70 20.69 1.62
C LYS A 85 -3.36 20.36 2.25
N ASN A 86 -2.88 21.26 3.09
CA ASN A 86 -1.68 21.08 3.92
C ASN A 86 -2.01 20.51 5.31
N TYR A 87 -1.02 20.39 6.19
CA TYR A 87 -1.23 19.83 7.53
C TYR A 87 -2.14 20.68 8.41
N GLU A 88 -2.10 21.99 8.25
CA GLU A 88 -2.89 22.94 9.01
C GLU A 88 -4.38 22.74 8.69
N GLU A 89 -4.69 22.55 7.41
CA GLU A 89 -6.05 22.29 6.91
C GLU A 89 -6.54 20.88 7.23
N THR A 90 -5.66 19.87 7.22
CA THR A 90 -6.02 18.49 7.62
C THR A 90 -5.96 18.24 9.12
N GLN A 91 -5.51 19.23 9.90
CA GLN A 91 -5.26 19.12 11.35
C GLN A 91 -4.33 17.95 11.69
N GLY A 92 -3.41 17.61 10.78
CA GLY A 92 -2.50 16.47 10.91
C GLY A 92 -3.16 15.08 10.85
N ARG A 93 -4.48 14.98 10.62
CA ARG A 93 -5.19 13.68 10.62
C ARG A 93 -5.03 12.89 9.33
N VAL A 94 -4.65 13.57 8.25
CA VAL A 94 -4.45 13.04 6.92
C VAL A 94 -3.20 13.69 6.35
N PRO A 95 -2.28 12.94 5.71
CA PRO A 95 -1.16 13.55 5.00
C PRO A 95 -1.65 14.54 3.93
N PRO A 96 -0.90 15.60 3.62
CA PRO A 96 -1.29 16.56 2.60
C PRO A 96 -1.63 15.91 1.27
N TYR A 97 -2.59 16.50 0.56
CA TYR A 97 -3.12 15.94 -0.67
C TYR A 97 -3.61 17.03 -1.62
N MET A 98 -3.86 16.63 -2.86
CA MET A 98 -4.50 17.47 -3.86
C MET A 98 -5.53 16.69 -4.67
N ILE A 99 -6.54 17.40 -5.19
CA ILE A 99 -7.43 16.90 -6.23
C ILE A 99 -7.09 17.64 -7.52
N TYR A 100 -6.77 16.87 -8.56
CA TYR A 100 -6.34 17.34 -9.86
C TYR A 100 -7.27 16.80 -10.94
N LEU A 101 -7.78 17.68 -11.82
CA LEU A 101 -8.64 17.31 -12.93
C LEU A 101 -7.81 17.15 -14.20
N ASP A 102 -7.37 15.93 -14.47
CA ASP A 102 -6.51 15.63 -15.60
C ASP A 102 -7.33 15.51 -16.90
N HIS A 103 -7.39 16.60 -17.65
CA HIS A 103 -8.13 16.63 -18.91
C HIS A 103 -7.46 15.81 -20.01
N ASP A 104 -6.13 15.67 -20.00
CA ASP A 104 -5.41 14.93 -21.03
C ASP A 104 -5.64 13.42 -20.91
N ASN A 105 -5.75 12.92 -19.67
CA ASN A 105 -6.01 11.50 -19.40
C ASN A 105 -7.48 11.19 -19.09
N ALA A 106 -8.37 12.19 -19.15
CA ALA A 106 -9.77 12.08 -18.73
C ALA A 106 -9.90 11.43 -17.33
N ASP A 107 -9.19 12.00 -16.34
CA ASP A 107 -9.06 11.41 -15.01
C ASP A 107 -9.28 12.46 -13.90
N ILE A 108 -9.93 12.05 -12.81
CA ILE A 108 -10.02 12.82 -11.58
C ILE A 108 -9.04 12.17 -10.61
N VAL A 109 -7.91 12.85 -10.35
CA VAL A 109 -6.83 12.29 -9.53
C VAL A 109 -6.84 12.91 -8.14
N LEU A 110 -6.98 12.08 -7.11
CA LEU A 110 -6.71 12.49 -5.73
C LEU A 110 -5.35 11.94 -5.31
N ALA A 111 -4.36 12.82 -5.23
CA ALA A 111 -2.98 12.47 -4.91
C ALA A 111 -2.64 12.79 -3.46
N VAL A 112 -2.17 11.79 -2.70
CA VAL A 112 -1.80 11.91 -1.27
C VAL A 112 -0.31 11.66 -1.11
N ARG A 113 0.40 12.57 -0.45
CA ARG A 113 1.85 12.44 -0.27
C ARG A 113 2.22 11.45 0.85
N GLY A 114 3.50 11.06 0.86
CA GLY A 114 4.08 10.25 1.93
C GLY A 114 4.29 11.00 3.24
N LEU A 115 4.83 10.30 4.23
CA LEU A 115 5.13 10.90 5.53
C LEU A 115 6.21 11.98 5.43
N ASN A 116 6.07 13.04 6.21
CA ASN A 116 7.14 14.00 6.46
C ASN A 116 7.81 13.67 7.80
N LEU A 117 9.13 13.53 7.79
CA LEU A 117 9.89 13.08 8.96
C LEU A 117 9.84 14.04 10.15
N ALA A 118 9.54 15.32 9.90
CA ALA A 118 9.40 16.36 10.93
C ALA A 118 7.97 16.47 11.48
N LYS A 119 7.00 15.70 10.96
CA LYS A 119 5.59 15.83 11.32
C LYS A 119 5.13 14.64 12.16
N GLU A 120 5.00 14.88 13.47
CA GLU A 120 4.61 13.84 14.45
C GLU A 120 3.29 13.15 14.09
N SER A 121 2.36 13.91 13.49
CA SER A 121 1.03 13.44 13.12
C SER A 121 1.06 12.33 12.08
N ASP A 122 2.03 12.33 11.15
CA ASP A 122 2.18 11.28 10.15
C ASP A 122 2.60 9.95 10.80
N TYR A 123 3.50 10.02 11.80
CA TYR A 123 3.85 8.85 12.60
C TYR A 123 2.66 8.35 13.41
N ALA A 124 1.84 9.25 13.96
CA ALA A 124 0.63 8.86 14.69
C ALA A 124 -0.33 8.05 13.82
N VAL A 125 -0.51 8.43 12.55
CA VAL A 125 -1.32 7.67 11.57
C VAL A 125 -0.70 6.29 11.30
N LEU A 126 0.62 6.23 11.08
CA LEU A 126 1.32 4.98 10.75
C LEU A 126 1.40 4.00 11.94
N LEU A 127 1.54 4.51 13.16
CA LEU A 127 1.72 3.72 14.37
C LEU A 127 0.39 3.34 15.04
N ASP A 128 -0.73 3.97 14.67
CA ASP A 128 -2.06 3.54 15.10
C ASP A 128 -2.48 2.24 14.39
N ASN A 129 -1.83 1.13 14.72
CA ASN A 129 -2.15 -0.19 14.18
C ASN A 129 -1.85 -1.31 15.16
N LYS A 130 -2.86 -1.68 15.95
CA LYS A 130 -2.78 -2.88 16.80
C LYS A 130 -3.32 -4.08 16.00
N LEU A 131 -2.61 -5.21 16.05
CA LEU A 131 -2.98 -6.40 15.28
C LEU A 131 -4.42 -6.85 15.60
N GLY A 132 -5.25 -7.00 14.58
CA GLY A 132 -6.65 -7.42 14.72
C GLY A 132 -7.60 -6.36 15.25
N GLN A 133 -7.16 -5.11 15.37
CA GLN A 133 -7.96 -3.98 15.88
C GLN A 133 -9.11 -3.60 14.93
N THR A 134 -8.91 -3.74 13.61
CA THR A 134 -9.83 -3.19 12.62
C THR A 134 -10.15 -4.19 11.53
N LYS A 135 -11.44 -4.46 11.35
CA LYS A 135 -11.98 -5.26 10.25
C LYS A 135 -12.69 -4.35 9.26
N PHE A 136 -12.56 -4.63 7.98
CA PHE A 136 -13.27 -3.95 6.91
C PHE A 136 -13.52 -4.94 5.76
N ASP A 137 -14.73 -4.92 5.20
CA ASP A 137 -15.14 -5.76 4.08
C ASP A 137 -14.77 -7.26 4.23
N GLY A 138 -14.93 -7.81 5.43
CA GLY A 138 -14.61 -9.22 5.71
C GLY A 138 -13.11 -9.56 5.76
N GLY A 139 -12.24 -8.56 5.86
CA GLY A 139 -10.81 -8.76 6.15
C GLY A 139 -10.32 -7.83 7.25
N TYR A 140 -9.01 -7.85 7.48
CA TYR A 140 -8.32 -6.93 8.39
C TYR A 140 -7.60 -5.83 7.62
N VAL A 141 -7.61 -4.63 8.19
CA VAL A 141 -6.98 -3.44 7.61
C VAL A 141 -6.21 -2.67 8.68
N HIS A 142 -5.31 -1.81 8.25
CA HIS A 142 -4.56 -0.93 9.13
C HIS A 142 -5.45 0.17 9.71
N ASN A 143 -5.49 0.29 11.04
CA ASN A 143 -6.45 1.14 11.72
C ASN A 143 -6.28 2.64 11.43
N GLY A 144 -5.08 3.20 11.62
CA GLY A 144 -4.81 4.63 11.41
C GLY A 144 -5.00 5.06 9.96
N LEU A 145 -4.51 4.25 9.01
CA LEU A 145 -4.75 4.47 7.58
C LEU A 145 -6.24 4.44 7.22
N LEU A 146 -7.05 3.55 7.82
CA LEU A 146 -8.50 3.50 7.55
C LEU A 146 -9.17 4.79 8.03
N LYS A 147 -8.87 5.22 9.26
CA LYS A 147 -9.42 6.47 9.81
C LYS A 147 -9.06 7.67 8.93
N ALA A 148 -7.81 7.75 8.47
CA ALA A 148 -7.37 8.82 7.58
C ALA A 148 -8.14 8.78 6.24
N ALA A 149 -8.35 7.59 5.67
CA ALA A 149 -9.12 7.41 4.45
C ALA A 149 -10.60 7.81 4.60
N GLU A 150 -11.26 7.42 5.69
CA GLU A 150 -12.64 7.81 5.99
C GLU A 150 -12.78 9.32 6.15
N LEU A 151 -11.89 9.94 6.92
CA LEU A 151 -11.87 11.40 7.10
C LEU A 151 -11.66 12.15 5.79
N LEU A 152 -10.76 11.65 4.93
CA LEU A 152 -10.50 12.24 3.62
C LEU A 152 -11.73 12.12 2.72
N LEU A 153 -12.36 10.94 2.65
CA LEU A 153 -13.56 10.77 1.85
C LEU A 153 -14.70 11.66 2.35
N ASP A 154 -14.92 11.73 3.67
CA ASP A 154 -15.98 12.57 4.23
C ASP A 154 -15.75 14.05 3.94
N ALA A 155 -14.50 14.51 4.02
CA ALA A 155 -14.15 15.90 3.72
C ALA A 155 -14.37 16.26 2.24
N GLU A 156 -14.02 15.35 1.32
CA GLU A 156 -14.01 15.65 -0.12
C GLU A 156 -15.14 15.00 -0.93
N CYS A 157 -16.06 14.29 -0.28
CA CYS A 157 -17.11 13.52 -0.96
C CYS A 157 -17.96 14.37 -1.91
N GLU A 158 -18.35 15.57 -1.49
CA GLU A 158 -19.19 16.47 -2.29
C GLU A 158 -18.41 16.99 -3.52
N VAL A 159 -17.14 17.36 -3.34
CA VAL A 159 -16.26 17.80 -4.45
C VAL A 159 -16.08 16.68 -5.45
N LEU A 160 -15.74 15.47 -4.98
CA LEU A 160 -15.57 14.30 -5.85
C LEU A 160 -16.88 13.96 -6.57
N ARG A 161 -18.03 14.00 -5.88
CA ARG A 161 -19.34 13.74 -6.48
C ARG A 161 -19.64 14.73 -7.61
N GLU A 162 -19.41 16.03 -7.39
CA GLU A 162 -19.62 17.06 -8.41
C GLU A 162 -18.69 16.88 -9.61
N LEU A 163 -17.42 16.55 -9.39
CA LEU A 163 -16.47 16.31 -10.48
C LEU A 163 -16.86 15.08 -11.32
N ILE A 164 -17.30 14.00 -10.68
CA ILE A 164 -17.77 12.78 -11.36
C ILE A 164 -19.03 13.06 -12.18
N GLU A 165 -19.97 13.83 -11.61
CA GLU A 165 -21.23 14.21 -12.28
C GLU A 165 -20.96 15.09 -13.50
N ARG A 166 -20.05 16.07 -13.40
CA ARG A 166 -19.70 16.97 -14.51
C ARG A 166 -18.85 16.29 -15.58
N ASN A 167 -18.12 15.24 -15.22
CA ASN A 167 -17.20 14.53 -16.11
C ASN A 167 -17.56 13.02 -16.18
N PRO A 168 -18.71 12.67 -16.80
CA PRO A 168 -19.24 11.31 -16.75
C PRO A 168 -18.39 10.26 -17.47
N ASN A 169 -17.41 10.68 -18.28
CA ASN A 169 -16.49 9.78 -18.98
C ASN A 169 -15.15 9.62 -18.25
N TYR A 170 -14.90 10.37 -17.17
CA TYR A 170 -13.59 10.39 -16.52
C TYR A 170 -13.42 9.19 -15.57
N THR A 171 -12.19 8.72 -15.37
CA THR A 171 -11.90 7.80 -14.26
C THR A 171 -11.76 8.58 -12.95
N LEU A 172 -11.86 7.87 -11.82
CA LEU A 172 -11.51 8.37 -10.49
C LEU A 172 -10.29 7.59 -10.01
N THR A 173 -9.16 8.26 -9.89
CA THR A 173 -7.89 7.64 -9.54
C THR A 173 -7.37 8.17 -8.21
N PHE A 174 -7.17 7.27 -7.26
CA PHE A 174 -6.50 7.58 -6.00
C PHE A 174 -5.02 7.21 -6.12
N ALA A 175 -4.11 8.16 -5.93
CA ALA A 175 -2.68 7.94 -6.08
C ALA A 175 -1.94 8.37 -4.81
N GLY A 176 -1.01 7.56 -4.32
CA GLY A 176 -0.28 7.94 -3.13
C GLY A 176 1.08 7.28 -3.01
N HIS A 177 1.93 7.85 -2.17
CA HIS A 177 3.26 7.35 -1.89
C HIS A 177 3.43 6.99 -0.41
N SER A 178 4.15 5.90 -0.10
CA SER A 178 4.54 5.53 1.28
C SER A 178 3.34 5.49 2.24
N LEU A 179 3.28 6.39 3.22
CA LEU A 179 2.12 6.57 4.10
C LEU A 179 0.83 6.86 3.31
N GLY A 180 0.88 7.82 2.38
CA GLY A 180 -0.21 8.20 1.50
C GLY A 180 -0.68 7.06 0.61
N ALA A 181 0.22 6.17 0.18
CA ALA A 181 -0.13 4.96 -0.58
C ALA A 181 -1.06 4.02 0.22
N GLY A 182 -0.80 3.88 1.52
CA GLY A 182 -1.66 3.15 2.44
C GLY A 182 -3.03 3.82 2.65
N VAL A 183 -3.06 5.16 2.74
CA VAL A 183 -4.29 5.94 2.85
C VAL A 183 -5.14 5.78 1.59
N VAL A 184 -4.58 5.96 0.39
CA VAL A 184 -5.34 5.86 -0.87
C VAL A 184 -5.83 4.45 -1.16
N THR A 185 -5.11 3.42 -0.70
CA THR A 185 -5.54 2.02 -0.79
C THR A 185 -6.88 1.83 -0.06
N LEU A 186 -6.95 2.29 1.19
CA LEU A 186 -8.17 2.17 1.99
C LEU A 186 -9.25 3.14 1.51
N LEU A 187 -8.88 4.33 1.02
CA LEU A 187 -9.81 5.27 0.41
C LEU A 187 -10.51 4.68 -0.82
N ALA A 188 -9.77 3.98 -1.69
CA ALA A 188 -10.34 3.31 -2.85
C ALA A 188 -11.33 2.22 -2.44
N MET A 189 -11.01 1.44 -1.41
CA MET A 189 -11.92 0.43 -0.86
C MET A 189 -13.18 1.06 -0.26
N VAL A 190 -13.04 2.12 0.54
CA VAL A 190 -14.17 2.85 1.13
C VAL A 190 -15.03 3.47 0.02
N ALA A 191 -14.44 4.07 -1.01
CA ALA A 191 -15.14 4.64 -2.16
C ALA A 191 -15.97 3.58 -2.91
N VAL A 192 -15.41 2.38 -3.13
CA VAL A 192 -16.13 1.26 -3.76
C VAL A 192 -17.30 0.75 -2.92
N GLN A 193 -17.16 0.76 -1.59
CA GLN A 193 -18.23 0.37 -0.67
C GLN A 193 -19.31 1.46 -0.53
N ASN A 194 -19.02 2.71 -0.92
CA ASN A 194 -19.90 3.87 -0.79
C ASN A 194 -20.16 4.58 -2.14
N LYS A 195 -20.27 3.82 -3.24
CA LYS A 195 -20.46 4.39 -4.59
C LYS A 195 -21.69 5.27 -4.72
N ASP A 196 -22.73 5.01 -3.94
CA ASP A 196 -23.95 5.82 -3.87
C ASP A 196 -23.67 7.28 -3.48
N LYS A 197 -22.63 7.53 -2.68
CA LYS A 197 -22.16 8.87 -2.34
C LYS A 197 -21.39 9.53 -3.48
N LEU A 198 -20.77 8.75 -4.36
CA LEU A 198 -19.91 9.19 -5.45
C LEU A 198 -20.62 9.10 -6.81
N HIS A 199 -21.87 9.56 -6.85
CA HIS A 199 -22.70 9.59 -8.08
C HIS A 199 -22.84 8.20 -8.74
N ASN A 200 -22.86 7.13 -7.96
CA ASN A 200 -22.94 5.74 -8.43
C ASN A 200 -21.88 5.38 -9.49
N ILE A 201 -20.68 5.96 -9.39
CA ILE A 201 -19.57 5.65 -10.29
C ILE A 201 -19.34 4.13 -10.38
N GLU A 202 -19.14 3.63 -11.59
CA GLU A 202 -18.90 2.22 -11.84
C GLU A 202 -17.56 1.79 -11.23
N ARG A 203 -17.50 0.60 -10.60
CA ARG A 203 -16.27 0.08 -9.95
C ARG A 203 -15.06 0.11 -10.90
N LYS A 204 -15.24 -0.26 -12.16
CA LYS A 204 -14.18 -0.29 -13.19
C LYS A 204 -13.58 1.09 -13.51
N ARG A 205 -14.27 2.19 -13.15
CA ARG A 205 -13.77 3.56 -13.31
C ARG A 205 -13.01 4.05 -12.07
N ILE A 206 -13.05 3.32 -10.96
CA ILE A 206 -12.24 3.61 -9.78
C ILE A 206 -10.91 2.87 -9.91
N ARG A 207 -9.80 3.59 -9.75
CA ARG A 207 -8.44 3.03 -9.78
C ARG A 207 -7.66 3.52 -8.57
N CYS A 208 -6.68 2.73 -8.13
CA CYS A 208 -5.75 3.11 -7.09
C CYS A 208 -4.32 2.76 -7.50
N TYR A 209 -3.40 3.71 -7.34
CA TYR A 209 -1.96 3.52 -7.54
C TYR A 209 -1.22 3.82 -6.24
N ALA A 210 -0.87 2.75 -5.55
CA ALA A 210 -0.20 2.76 -4.27
C ALA A 210 1.31 2.60 -4.47
N THR A 211 2.06 3.69 -4.46
CA THR A 211 3.51 3.70 -4.71
C THR A 211 4.27 3.49 -3.41
N ALA A 212 5.16 2.50 -3.36
CA ALA A 212 5.91 2.12 -2.14
C ALA A 212 5.00 1.91 -0.90
N PRO A 213 3.90 1.14 -0.98
CA PRO A 213 2.89 1.12 0.06
C PRO A 213 3.34 0.41 1.33
N ALA A 214 2.87 0.91 2.47
CA ALA A 214 2.85 0.12 3.70
C ALA A 214 1.91 -1.08 3.56
N ARG A 215 2.23 -2.16 4.27
CA ARG A 215 1.33 -3.31 4.41
C ARG A 215 0.09 -2.89 5.18
N CYS A 216 -1.03 -2.79 4.49
CA CYS A 216 -2.22 -2.12 5.02
C CYS A 216 -3.49 -2.95 4.97
N ILE A 217 -3.52 -4.08 4.24
CA ILE A 217 -4.69 -4.95 4.13
C ILE A 217 -4.34 -6.43 4.19
N SER A 218 -5.24 -7.23 4.74
CA SER A 218 -5.15 -8.70 4.76
C SER A 218 -5.17 -9.31 3.36
N LEU A 219 -4.66 -10.54 3.23
CA LEU A 219 -4.47 -11.21 1.93
C LEU A 219 -5.77 -11.36 1.13
N ASN A 220 -6.90 -11.68 1.79
CA ASN A 220 -8.18 -11.79 1.10
C ASN A 220 -8.59 -10.46 0.44
N LEU A 221 -8.34 -9.33 1.11
CA LEU A 221 -8.61 -8.01 0.57
C LEU A 221 -7.61 -7.64 -0.53
N ALA A 222 -6.32 -7.95 -0.34
CA ALA A 222 -5.29 -7.71 -1.35
C ALA A 222 -5.63 -8.39 -2.68
N VAL A 223 -6.09 -9.64 -2.63
CA VAL A 223 -6.53 -10.35 -3.83
C VAL A 223 -7.87 -9.77 -4.33
N ARG A 224 -8.90 -9.63 -3.48
CA ARG A 224 -10.24 -9.17 -3.89
C ARG A 224 -10.27 -7.79 -4.57
N TYR A 225 -9.33 -6.91 -4.23
CA TYR A 225 -9.24 -5.56 -4.80
C TYR A 225 -8.13 -5.40 -5.84
N ALA A 226 -7.49 -6.50 -6.27
CA ALA A 226 -6.43 -6.48 -7.28
C ALA A 226 -6.90 -6.06 -8.68
N ASP A 227 -8.22 -5.96 -8.90
CA ASP A 227 -8.83 -5.41 -10.13
C ASP A 227 -8.75 -3.88 -10.21
N ILE A 228 -8.65 -3.19 -9.07
CA ILE A 228 -8.61 -1.72 -9.02
C ILE A 228 -7.36 -1.16 -8.33
N ILE A 229 -6.69 -1.93 -7.46
CA ILE A 229 -5.52 -1.49 -6.70
C ILE A 229 -4.25 -2.00 -7.34
N ASN A 230 -3.37 -1.08 -7.68
CA ASN A 230 -2.07 -1.31 -8.30
C ASN A 230 -0.98 -0.77 -7.37
N SER A 231 -0.17 -1.67 -6.81
CA SER A 231 1.00 -1.32 -6.01
C SER A 231 2.25 -1.20 -6.89
N VAL A 232 3.05 -0.15 -6.72
CA VAL A 232 4.31 0.04 -7.45
C VAL A 232 5.46 -0.03 -6.46
N VAL A 233 6.43 -0.89 -6.73
CA VAL A 233 7.60 -1.08 -5.87
C VAL A 233 8.88 -1.04 -6.70
N LEU A 234 9.85 -0.24 -6.27
CA LEU A 234 11.18 -0.20 -6.85
C LEU A 234 12.11 -1.12 -6.06
N GLN A 235 12.75 -2.07 -6.75
CA GLN A 235 13.85 -2.86 -6.22
C GLN A 235 13.64 -3.40 -4.79
N ASP A 236 14.50 -3.00 -3.85
CA ASP A 236 14.62 -3.58 -2.53
C ASP A 236 13.85 -2.76 -1.47
N ASP A 237 12.92 -1.90 -1.90
CA ASP A 237 12.09 -1.09 -1.00
C ASP A 237 11.52 -1.94 0.14
N PHE A 238 11.76 -1.45 1.36
CA PHE A 238 11.50 -2.15 2.61
C PHE A 238 10.05 -2.04 3.05
N LEU A 239 9.35 -0.95 2.73
CA LEU A 239 8.09 -0.64 3.37
C LEU A 239 6.98 -1.66 3.01
N PRO A 240 6.86 -2.11 1.74
CA PRO A 240 5.92 -3.16 1.36
C PRO A 240 6.19 -4.52 2.01
N ARG A 241 7.38 -4.70 2.61
CA ARG A 241 7.86 -5.98 3.17
C ARG A 241 7.90 -5.98 4.69
N THR A 242 7.85 -4.82 5.34
CA THR A 242 8.03 -4.70 6.78
C THR A 242 6.71 -4.88 7.52
N THR A 243 6.63 -5.85 8.45
CA THR A 243 5.47 -6.01 9.34
C THR A 243 5.61 -4.86 10.30
N THR A 244 4.62 -3.98 10.39
CA THR A 244 4.60 -2.78 11.22
C THR A 244 4.97 -3.06 12.70
N ALA A 245 6.27 -3.18 12.91
CA ALA A 245 7.04 -2.99 14.13
C ALA A 245 8.18 -2.03 13.71
N LEU A 246 7.80 -0.97 12.98
CA LEU A 246 8.68 0.15 12.67
C LEU A 246 9.31 0.67 13.97
N GLU A 247 8.56 0.63 15.08
CA GLU A 247 9.09 0.93 16.41
C GLU A 247 10.41 0.22 16.72
N ASP A 248 10.55 -1.06 16.36
CA ASP A 248 11.77 -1.83 16.65
C ASP A 248 12.89 -1.51 15.66
N VAL A 249 12.57 -1.32 14.37
CA VAL A 249 13.56 -0.96 13.34
C VAL A 249 14.14 0.44 13.59
N PHE A 250 13.28 1.40 13.92
CA PHE A 250 13.71 2.77 14.21
C PHE A 250 14.34 2.92 15.61
N LYS A 251 13.90 2.17 16.64
CA LYS A 251 14.61 2.11 17.95
C LYS A 251 15.95 1.38 17.86
N SER A 252 16.15 0.50 16.89
CA SER A 252 17.34 -0.36 16.80
C SER A 252 18.41 0.14 15.83
N LEU A 253 18.22 1.31 15.20
CA LEU A 253 19.29 2.10 14.57
C LEU A 253 20.51 2.32 15.51
N PHE A 254 20.32 2.17 16.82
CA PHE A 254 21.35 2.31 17.84
C PHE A 254 22.29 1.09 18.00
N CYS A 255 21.97 -0.07 17.43
CA CYS A 255 22.89 -1.21 17.36
C CYS A 255 22.50 -2.15 16.20
N LEU A 256 22.96 -1.83 14.99
CA LEU A 256 22.77 -2.66 13.80
C LEU A 256 23.16 -4.14 14.01
N PRO A 257 24.24 -4.49 14.74
CA PRO A 257 24.54 -5.89 15.07
C PRO A 257 23.45 -6.56 15.94
N CYS A 258 22.87 -5.82 16.88
CA CYS A 258 21.81 -6.31 17.78
C CYS A 258 20.49 -6.46 17.02
N LEU A 259 20.16 -5.52 16.12
CA LEU A 259 19.02 -5.60 15.22
C LEU A 259 19.10 -6.84 14.33
N LEU A 260 20.25 -7.03 13.67
CA LEU A 260 20.48 -8.19 12.80
C LEU A 260 20.42 -9.51 13.57
N CYS A 261 20.93 -9.53 14.81
CA CYS A 261 20.79 -10.68 15.72
C CYS A 261 19.32 -10.97 16.05
N LEU A 262 18.55 -9.96 16.46
CA LEU A 262 17.13 -10.10 16.80
C LEU A 262 16.30 -10.52 15.57
N MET A 263 16.56 -9.94 14.41
CA MET A 263 15.91 -10.28 13.16
C MET A 263 16.27 -11.70 12.71
N CYS A 264 17.54 -12.10 12.82
CA CYS A 264 17.98 -13.48 12.57
C CYS A 264 17.25 -14.47 13.47
N LEU A 265 17.17 -14.17 14.78
CA LEU A 265 16.51 -15.03 15.76
C LEU A 265 15.00 -15.09 15.50
N LYS A 266 14.38 -13.97 15.15
CA LYS A 266 12.97 -13.90 14.77
C LYS A 266 12.72 -14.73 13.52
N ASP A 267 13.40 -14.46 12.41
CA ASP A 267 13.24 -15.17 11.13
C ASP A 267 13.54 -16.69 11.25
N THR A 268 14.51 -17.08 12.08
CA THR A 268 14.86 -18.49 12.28
C THR A 268 13.84 -19.21 13.17
N CYS A 269 13.20 -18.50 14.11
CA CYS A 269 12.27 -19.08 15.08
C CYS A 269 10.79 -18.89 14.72
N THR A 270 10.45 -17.97 13.82
CA THR A 270 9.11 -17.87 13.26
C THR A 270 8.94 -18.88 12.14
N LEU A 271 8.18 -19.94 12.41
CA LEU A 271 7.74 -20.86 11.38
C LEU A 271 6.87 -20.12 10.36
N GLU A 272 7.31 -20.10 9.10
CA GLU A 272 6.62 -19.48 7.97
C GLU A 272 5.15 -19.93 7.88
N GLU A 273 4.89 -21.23 8.12
CA GLU A 273 3.53 -21.80 8.20
C GLU A 273 2.63 -21.14 9.25
N LYS A 274 3.17 -20.69 10.40
CA LYS A 274 2.38 -19.99 11.43
C LYS A 274 2.05 -18.55 11.01
N MET A 275 2.96 -17.88 10.29
CA MET A 275 2.75 -16.52 9.78
C MET A 275 1.73 -16.51 8.64
N LEU A 276 1.79 -17.51 7.75
CA LEU A 276 0.90 -17.62 6.60
C LEU A 276 -0.56 -17.92 7.00
N LYS A 277 -0.77 -18.52 8.17
CA LYS A 277 -2.09 -18.88 8.74
C LYS A 277 -2.76 -17.78 9.56
N ASP A 278 -2.07 -16.68 9.90
CA ASP A 278 -2.69 -15.58 10.64
C ASP A 278 -3.53 -14.69 9.71
N PRO A 279 -4.87 -14.67 9.83
CA PRO A 279 -5.72 -13.85 8.97
C PRO A 279 -5.55 -12.35 9.21
N ARG A 280 -4.96 -11.95 10.35
CA ARG A 280 -4.77 -10.54 10.74
C ARG A 280 -3.52 -9.93 10.13
N ARG A 281 -2.66 -10.75 9.52
CA ARG A 281 -1.44 -10.29 8.86
C ARG A 281 -1.78 -9.43 7.66
N LEU A 282 -1.15 -8.26 7.58
CA LEU A 282 -1.33 -7.31 6.48
C LEU A 282 -0.22 -7.49 5.43
N TYR A 283 -0.54 -7.16 4.19
CA TYR A 283 0.27 -7.32 2.99
C TYR A 283 0.23 -6.06 2.12
N ALA A 284 1.12 -6.01 1.13
CA ALA A 284 1.04 -5.03 0.05
C ALA A 284 -0.29 -5.24 -0.71
N PRO A 285 -1.00 -4.16 -1.07
CA PRO A 285 -2.34 -4.27 -1.61
C PRO A 285 -2.37 -4.52 -3.12
N GLY A 286 -3.31 -5.32 -3.60
CA GLY A 286 -3.65 -5.42 -5.03
C GLY A 286 -2.60 -6.10 -5.92
N ARG A 287 -2.60 -5.73 -7.21
CA ARG A 287 -1.62 -6.14 -8.22
C ARG A 287 -0.30 -5.40 -7.98
N LEU A 288 0.83 -6.09 -8.04
CA LEU A 288 2.15 -5.48 -7.83
C LEU A 288 2.90 -5.30 -9.16
N TYR A 289 3.41 -4.08 -9.38
CA TYR A 289 4.40 -3.74 -10.39
C TYR A 289 5.75 -3.57 -9.70
N HIS A 290 6.66 -4.50 -9.97
CA HIS A 290 8.01 -4.48 -9.42
C HIS A 290 9.01 -4.02 -10.48
N ILE A 291 9.60 -2.85 -10.26
CA ILE A 291 10.62 -2.24 -11.12
C ILE A 291 12.00 -2.76 -10.70
N VAL A 292 12.65 -3.51 -11.59
CA VAL A 292 13.93 -4.16 -11.31
C VAL A 292 15.05 -3.51 -12.16
N GLU A 293 15.82 -2.60 -11.55
CA GLU A 293 16.99 -1.96 -12.20
C GLU A 293 18.37 -2.52 -11.80
N ARG A 294 18.44 -3.46 -10.86
CA ARG A 294 19.69 -4.06 -10.34
C ARG A 294 19.57 -5.58 -10.25
N LYS A 295 20.72 -6.26 -10.37
CA LYS A 295 20.84 -7.72 -10.31
C LYS A 295 21.88 -8.14 -9.27
N PRO A 296 21.72 -9.30 -8.62
CA PRO A 296 22.67 -9.78 -7.63
C PRO A 296 24.04 -10.01 -8.27
N PHE A 297 25.10 -9.73 -7.52
CA PHE A 297 26.52 -9.90 -7.91
C PHE A 297 26.99 -9.12 -9.15
N ARG A 298 26.24 -8.11 -9.61
CA ARG A 298 26.66 -7.24 -10.70
C ARG A 298 26.78 -5.80 -10.23
N PHE A 299 27.91 -5.17 -10.53
CA PHE A 299 28.13 -3.76 -10.24
C PHE A 299 27.41 -2.90 -11.28
N GLY A 300 26.50 -2.03 -10.83
CA GLY A 300 25.84 -1.01 -11.66
C GLY A 300 24.32 -1.16 -11.78
N ARG A 301 23.68 -0.09 -12.26
CA ARG A 301 22.26 -0.07 -12.64
C ARG A 301 22.12 -0.49 -14.10
N PHE A 302 21.09 -1.29 -14.38
CA PHE A 302 20.76 -1.78 -15.71
C PHE A 302 19.49 -1.08 -16.22
N PRO A 303 19.15 -1.23 -17.51
CA PRO A 303 17.84 -0.85 -18.01
C PRO A 303 16.74 -1.47 -17.12
N PRO A 304 15.86 -0.66 -16.50
CA PRO A 304 14.83 -1.17 -15.61
C PRO A 304 13.87 -2.11 -16.34
N VAL A 305 13.52 -3.21 -15.70
CA VAL A 305 12.51 -4.17 -16.18
C VAL A 305 11.35 -4.17 -15.21
N VAL A 306 10.14 -3.96 -15.71
CA VAL A 306 8.93 -3.99 -14.88
C VAL A 306 8.29 -5.36 -14.98
N ARG A 307 8.03 -5.95 -13.82
CA ARG A 307 7.33 -7.22 -13.71
C ARG A 307 6.02 -7.04 -12.95
N THR A 308 4.97 -7.75 -13.35
CA THR A 308 3.63 -7.58 -12.80
C THR A 308 3.03 -8.93 -12.41
N ALA A 309 2.37 -8.98 -11.25
CA ALA A 309 1.58 -10.12 -10.81
C ALA A 309 0.56 -9.76 -9.73
N VAL A 310 -0.40 -10.65 -9.47
CA VAL A 310 -1.19 -10.69 -8.23
C VAL A 310 -0.63 -11.78 -7.30
N PRO A 311 0.32 -11.46 -6.40
CA PRO A 311 1.03 -12.48 -5.63
C PRO A 311 0.14 -13.09 -4.56
N VAL A 312 -0.13 -14.39 -4.70
CA VAL A 312 -0.82 -15.22 -3.69
C VAL A 312 0.17 -16.17 -3.00
N ASP A 313 1.01 -16.82 -3.80
CA ASP A 313 2.18 -17.57 -3.37
C ASP A 313 3.41 -16.64 -3.37
N GLY A 314 4.29 -16.73 -2.36
CA GLY A 314 5.48 -15.87 -2.28
C GLY A 314 5.11 -14.38 -2.20
N ARG A 315 4.37 -14.00 -1.15
CA ARG A 315 3.56 -12.78 -0.94
C ARG A 315 4.33 -11.44 -0.89
N PHE A 316 5.47 -11.36 -1.57
CA PHE A 316 6.36 -10.20 -1.66
C PHE A 316 6.69 -9.62 -0.28
N GLU A 317 7.09 -10.50 0.65
CA GLU A 317 7.21 -10.18 2.08
C GLU A 317 8.63 -10.40 2.63
N HIS A 318 9.56 -10.90 1.80
CA HIS A 318 10.90 -11.17 2.27
C HIS A 318 11.71 -9.88 2.39
N ILE A 319 12.02 -9.48 3.62
CA ILE A 319 12.93 -8.36 3.89
C ILE A 319 14.26 -8.61 3.17
N VAL A 320 14.68 -7.61 2.38
CA VAL A 320 15.99 -7.54 1.71
C VAL A 320 16.83 -6.50 2.45
N LEU A 321 18.09 -6.87 2.75
CA LEU A 321 19.05 -5.94 3.34
C LEU A 321 19.88 -5.33 2.20
N SER A 322 19.64 -4.06 1.89
CA SER A 322 20.34 -3.33 0.83
C SER A 322 20.68 -1.93 1.32
N CYS A 323 21.83 -1.40 0.89
CA CYS A 323 22.22 -0.02 1.19
C CYS A 323 21.39 1.02 0.42
N ASN A 324 20.60 0.59 -0.58
CA ASN A 324 19.77 1.48 -1.39
C ASN A 324 18.31 1.53 -0.92
N VAL A 325 17.97 0.87 0.19
CA VAL A 325 16.57 0.71 0.65
C VAL A 325 15.82 2.04 0.80
N THR A 326 16.49 3.08 1.29
CA THR A 326 15.92 4.43 1.44
C THR A 326 15.74 5.12 0.08
N SER A 327 16.71 4.95 -0.82
CA SER A 327 16.64 5.48 -2.19
C SER A 327 15.55 4.79 -3.01
N ASP A 328 15.39 3.48 -2.87
CA ASP A 328 14.35 2.70 -3.54
C ASP A 328 12.94 3.07 -3.05
N HIS A 329 12.83 3.53 -1.80
CA HIS A 329 11.59 4.00 -1.22
C HIS A 329 11.21 5.42 -1.67
N ALA A 330 12.21 6.24 -2.02
CA ALA A 330 11.99 7.64 -2.35
C ALA A 330 11.27 7.81 -3.69
N ILE A 331 10.16 8.55 -3.69
CA ILE A 331 9.31 8.72 -4.87
C ILE A 331 10.04 9.31 -6.07
N ILE A 332 11.06 10.15 -5.87
CA ILE A 332 11.85 10.71 -6.99
C ILE A 332 12.58 9.61 -7.78
N TRP A 333 13.07 8.58 -7.09
CA TRP A 333 13.76 7.46 -7.74
C TRP A 333 12.77 6.52 -8.40
N ILE A 334 11.60 6.33 -7.79
CA ILE A 334 10.50 5.56 -8.38
C ILE A 334 10.01 6.24 -9.66
N GLU A 335 9.79 7.56 -9.65
CA GLU A 335 9.42 8.35 -10.83
C GLU A 335 10.48 8.21 -11.92
N LYS A 336 11.75 8.43 -11.59
CA LYS A 336 12.85 8.37 -12.55
C LYS A 336 13.00 6.99 -13.20
N GLU A 337 13.01 5.92 -12.40
CA GLU A 337 13.18 4.57 -12.95
C GLU A 337 11.90 4.05 -13.62
N SER A 338 10.71 4.51 -13.20
CA SER A 338 9.46 4.22 -13.91
C SER A 338 9.39 4.93 -15.26
N GLN A 339 9.74 6.21 -15.34
CA GLN A 339 9.79 6.95 -16.60
C GLN A 339 10.78 6.29 -17.57
N LYS A 340 11.99 5.98 -17.10
CA LYS A 340 12.99 5.27 -17.91
C LYS A 340 12.52 3.90 -18.37
N ALA A 341 11.83 3.14 -17.53
CA ALA A 341 11.26 1.85 -17.92
C ALA A 341 10.19 2.00 -19.00
N PHE A 342 9.31 2.99 -18.85
CA PHE A 342 8.27 3.29 -19.81
C PHE A 342 8.85 3.72 -21.17
N ASP A 343 9.86 4.59 -21.18
CA ASP A 343 10.53 5.04 -22.41
C ASP A 343 11.15 3.84 -23.15
N LEU A 344 11.82 2.92 -22.43
CA LEU A 344 12.39 1.71 -23.01
C LEU A 344 11.34 0.75 -23.58
N MET A 345 10.16 0.65 -22.94
CA MET A 345 9.05 -0.12 -23.48
C MET A 345 8.55 0.49 -24.79
N LEU A 346 8.38 1.81 -24.85
CA LEU A 346 7.98 2.53 -26.07
C LEU A 346 9.00 2.40 -27.19
N GLU A 347 10.30 2.55 -26.90
CA GLU A 347 11.37 2.36 -27.87
C GLU A 347 11.34 0.96 -28.45
N LYS A 348 11.19 -0.07 -27.61
CA LYS A 348 11.06 -1.45 -28.06
C LYS A 348 9.85 -1.65 -28.97
N ASP A 349 8.72 -1.03 -28.64
CA ASP A 349 7.52 -1.14 -29.47
C ASP A 349 7.63 -0.39 -30.81
N GLN A 350 8.36 0.71 -30.84
CA GLN A 350 8.69 1.45 -32.06
C GLN A 350 9.65 0.66 -32.96
N ILE A 351 10.70 0.06 -32.38
CA ILE A 351 11.67 -0.77 -33.11
C ILE A 351 10.97 -1.97 -33.75
N MET A 352 9.95 -2.54 -33.10
CA MET A 352 9.17 -3.64 -33.66
C MET A 352 8.04 -3.18 -34.62
N GLU A 353 7.97 -1.88 -34.95
CA GLU A 353 6.99 -1.25 -35.85
C GLU A 353 5.53 -1.64 -35.60
N ILE A 354 5.14 -1.85 -34.34
CA ILE A 354 3.81 -2.37 -34.00
C ILE A 354 2.73 -1.34 -34.36
N PRO A 355 1.85 -1.62 -35.35
CA PRO A 355 0.81 -0.69 -35.77
C PRO A 355 -0.21 -0.40 -34.67
N ALA A 356 -0.80 0.80 -34.67
CA ALA A 356 -1.78 1.22 -33.66
C ALA A 356 -2.95 0.24 -33.47
N LYS A 357 -3.44 -0.38 -34.56
CA LYS A 357 -4.48 -1.41 -34.49
C LYS A 357 -4.04 -2.64 -33.69
N GLN A 358 -2.79 -3.09 -33.85
CA GLN A 358 -2.24 -4.19 -33.07
C GLN A 358 -2.02 -3.82 -31.60
N ARG A 359 -1.77 -2.54 -31.29
CA ARG A 359 -1.71 -2.07 -29.89
C ARG A 359 -3.08 -2.14 -29.22
N MET A 360 -4.16 -1.77 -29.92
CA MET A 360 -5.53 -1.94 -29.42
C MET A 360 -5.90 -3.41 -29.19
N GLU A 361 -5.53 -4.30 -30.12
CA GLU A 361 -5.74 -5.75 -29.95
C GLU A 361 -4.93 -6.31 -28.75
N ARG A 362 -3.72 -5.78 -28.51
CA ARG A 362 -2.93 -6.11 -27.31
C ARG A 362 -3.54 -5.58 -26.02
N LEU A 363 -4.13 -4.39 -26.02
CA LEU A 363 -4.86 -3.86 -24.86
C LEU A 363 -6.00 -4.80 -24.44
N GLU A 364 -6.77 -5.29 -25.41
CA GLU A 364 -7.83 -6.27 -25.15
C GLU A 364 -7.25 -7.60 -24.67
N SER A 365 -6.12 -8.05 -25.21
CA SER A 365 -5.46 -9.28 -24.74
C SER A 365 -4.91 -9.16 -23.33
N VAL A 366 -4.27 -8.04 -22.99
CA VAL A 366 -3.75 -7.73 -21.64
C VAL A 366 -4.90 -7.67 -20.64
N ALA A 367 -6.01 -6.99 -20.98
CA ALA A 367 -7.18 -6.95 -20.11
C ALA A 367 -7.77 -8.35 -19.86
N ARG A 368 -7.77 -9.22 -20.88
CA ARG A 368 -8.19 -10.62 -20.75
C ARG A 368 -7.21 -11.42 -19.88
N GLU A 369 -5.90 -11.28 -20.11
CA GLU A 369 -4.86 -11.93 -19.32
C GLU A 369 -4.91 -11.50 -17.85
N HIS A 370 -5.08 -10.21 -17.57
CA HIS A 370 -5.28 -9.70 -16.21
C HIS A 370 -6.52 -10.28 -15.55
N THR A 371 -7.60 -10.44 -16.30
CA THR A 371 -8.84 -11.06 -15.81
C THR A 371 -8.63 -12.55 -15.51
N GLU A 372 -7.91 -13.26 -16.36
CA GLU A 372 -7.57 -14.68 -16.17
C GLU A 372 -6.63 -14.88 -14.98
N GLU A 373 -5.59 -14.06 -14.87
CA GLU A 373 -4.66 -14.05 -13.75
C GLU A 373 -5.36 -13.71 -12.45
N TYR A 374 -6.23 -12.70 -12.45
CA TYR A 374 -7.03 -12.34 -11.27
C TYR A 374 -7.95 -13.49 -10.84
N LYS A 375 -8.63 -14.14 -11.79
CA LYS A 375 -9.44 -15.34 -11.51
C LYS A 375 -8.57 -16.49 -10.98
N ALA A 376 -7.36 -16.67 -11.50
CA ALA A 376 -6.43 -17.68 -11.02
C ALA A 376 -5.96 -17.38 -9.59
N ALA A 377 -5.65 -16.12 -9.28
CA ALA A 377 -5.28 -15.66 -7.95
C ALA A 377 -6.43 -15.88 -6.93
N LEU A 378 -7.67 -15.57 -7.30
CA LEU A 378 -8.85 -15.86 -6.47
C LEU A 378 -9.00 -17.36 -6.20
N LYS A 379 -8.90 -18.20 -7.24
CA LYS A 379 -8.95 -19.66 -7.10
C LYS A 379 -7.82 -20.19 -6.23
N ARG A 380 -6.62 -19.64 -6.37
CA ARG A 380 -5.45 -20.02 -5.58
C ARG A 380 -5.60 -19.61 -4.12
N ALA A 381 -6.11 -18.41 -3.84
CA ALA A 381 -6.40 -17.95 -2.49
C ALA A 381 -7.47 -18.83 -1.81
N ALA A 382 -8.50 -19.24 -2.55
CA ALA A 382 -9.49 -20.22 -2.07
C ALA A 382 -8.84 -21.58 -1.75
N ALA A 383 -7.96 -22.09 -2.60
CA ALA A 383 -7.25 -23.35 -2.37
C ALA A 383 -6.30 -23.33 -1.17
N LEU A 384 -5.86 -22.14 -0.73
CA LEU A 384 -5.03 -21.94 0.45
C LEU A 384 -5.85 -21.63 1.73
N ASP A 385 -7.18 -21.82 1.68
CA ASP A 385 -8.11 -21.56 2.78
C ASP A 385 -7.98 -20.14 3.36
N VAL A 386 -7.70 -19.15 2.51
CA VAL A 386 -7.61 -17.74 2.96
C VAL A 386 -9.01 -17.30 3.44
N PRO A 387 -9.19 -16.94 4.72
CA PRO A 387 -10.52 -16.70 5.28
C PRO A 387 -11.28 -15.60 4.55
N GLN A 388 -12.56 -15.83 4.27
CA GLN A 388 -13.47 -14.86 3.64
C GLN A 388 -12.97 -14.28 2.30
N ALA A 389 -12.07 -14.95 1.56
CA ALA A 389 -11.79 -14.62 0.15
C ALA A 389 -13.00 -14.87 -0.78
N TYR A 390 -14.10 -15.39 -0.22
CA TYR A 390 -15.26 -15.89 -0.95
C TYR A 390 -16.27 -14.79 -1.31
N SER A 391 -16.67 -14.87 -2.59
CA SER A 391 -17.79 -14.23 -3.26
C SER A 391 -17.69 -12.71 -3.48
N PRO A 392 -17.62 -12.25 -4.74
CA PRO A 392 -18.11 -10.92 -5.10
C PRO A 392 -19.53 -10.79 -4.54
N SER A 393 -19.86 -9.65 -3.94
CA SER A 393 -21.26 -9.37 -3.63
C SER A 393 -22.08 -9.57 -4.92
N ALA A 394 -23.25 -10.21 -4.79
CA ALA A 394 -24.14 -10.48 -5.90
C ALA A 394 -24.60 -9.14 -6.51
N TYR A 395 -23.84 -8.61 -7.46
CA TYR A 395 -24.21 -7.47 -8.28
C TYR A 395 -23.51 -7.51 -9.64
N GLY A 396 -24.15 -8.27 -10.54
CA GLY A 396 -24.37 -7.98 -11.95
C GLY A 396 -23.19 -7.54 -12.81
N THR A 397 -22.51 -8.49 -13.43
CA THR A 397 -22.23 -8.42 -14.88
C THR A 397 -22.23 -9.86 -15.37
N PHE A 398 -22.92 -10.14 -16.48
CA PHE A 398 -23.11 -11.40 -17.21
C PHE A 398 -24.58 -11.85 -17.23
N SER A 399 -25.30 -11.41 -18.27
CA SER A 399 -26.45 -12.13 -18.80
C SER A 399 -25.91 -13.35 -19.53
N GLU A 400 -26.14 -14.54 -18.99
CA GLU A 400 -26.07 -15.77 -19.78
C GLU A 400 -27.25 -15.75 -20.76
N MET A 401 -26.93 -15.68 -22.05
CA MET A 401 -27.84 -16.02 -23.14
C MET A 401 -28.30 -17.46 -22.94
N GLY A 402 -29.61 -17.66 -22.88
CA GLY A 402 -30.21 -18.93 -22.57
C GLY A 402 -30.08 -19.98 -23.65
N GLU A 403 -30.10 -21.24 -23.21
CA GLU A 403 -30.48 -22.39 -24.01
C GLU A 403 -31.37 -23.32 -23.18
N GLY A 404 -32.53 -23.66 -23.73
CA GLY A 404 -32.98 -25.05 -23.80
C GLY A 404 -33.77 -25.64 -22.62
N GLU A 405 -35.05 -25.83 -22.88
CA GLU A 405 -36.08 -26.53 -22.10
C GLU A 405 -35.77 -27.97 -21.65
N GLY A 406 -36.47 -28.39 -20.58
CA GLY A 406 -36.72 -29.78 -20.17
C GLY A 406 -36.57 -29.93 -18.65
N GLY A 407 -37.61 -29.85 -17.81
CA GLY A 407 -38.80 -30.70 -17.80
C GLY A 407 -38.60 -31.84 -16.78
N GLY A 408 -39.23 -31.77 -15.61
CA GLY A 408 -39.28 -32.88 -14.66
C GLY A 408 -39.37 -32.50 -13.18
N GLU A 409 -40.59 -32.52 -12.67
CA GLU A 409 -40.99 -32.33 -11.27
C GLU A 409 -40.43 -33.43 -10.33
N ASN A 410 -40.04 -33.08 -9.09
CA ASN A 410 -40.70 -33.65 -7.91
C ASN A 410 -40.41 -32.91 -6.59
N SER A 411 -41.47 -32.26 -6.08
CA SER A 411 -41.96 -32.14 -4.71
C SER A 411 -41.05 -32.50 -3.50
N GLY A 412 -40.91 -31.53 -2.59
CA GLY A 412 -40.37 -31.69 -1.23
C GLY A 412 -40.66 -30.47 -0.33
N ARG A 413 -41.96 -30.27 -0.06
CA ARG A 413 -42.67 -29.29 0.79
C ARG A 413 -41.96 -28.73 2.06
N LEU A 414 -42.29 -27.45 2.36
CA LEU A 414 -42.44 -26.73 3.66
C LEU A 414 -41.51 -25.50 3.74
N SER A 415 -41.93 -24.27 4.06
CA SER A 415 -43.22 -23.62 4.32
C SER A 415 -42.96 -22.10 4.21
N GLU A 416 -43.92 -21.37 3.65
CA GLU A 416 -43.89 -19.90 3.55
C GLU A 416 -43.95 -19.25 4.93
N GLU A 417 -43.08 -18.26 5.17
CA GLU A 417 -43.44 -17.08 5.95
C GLU A 417 -42.94 -15.84 5.21
N GLN A 418 -43.91 -15.04 4.74
CA GLN A 418 -43.73 -13.73 4.16
C GLN A 418 -43.29 -12.73 5.24
N VAL A 419 -42.33 -11.86 4.94
CA VAL A 419 -42.01 -10.67 5.76
C VAL A 419 -42.14 -9.43 4.86
N PRO A 420 -42.84 -8.37 5.32
CA PRO A 420 -43.49 -7.41 4.43
C PRO A 420 -42.55 -6.33 3.88
N ILE A 421 -42.89 -5.89 2.67
CA ILE A 421 -42.43 -4.64 2.05
C ILE A 421 -42.93 -3.47 2.90
N LEU A 422 -42.00 -2.70 3.48
CA LEU A 422 -42.30 -1.41 4.10
C LEU A 422 -41.42 -0.32 3.49
N SER A 423 -42.06 0.49 2.65
CA SER A 423 -41.61 1.80 2.24
C SER A 423 -41.49 2.75 3.44
N SER A 424 -40.37 3.45 3.62
CA SER A 424 -40.36 4.70 4.40
C SER A 424 -39.19 5.63 4.05
N ARG A 425 -39.55 6.69 3.33
CA ARG A 425 -39.26 8.11 3.61
C ARG A 425 -38.06 8.42 4.53
N ARG A 426 -37.06 9.10 3.93
CA ARG A 426 -35.95 9.88 4.53
C ARG A 426 -36.13 10.31 6.00
N ARG A 427 -35.13 9.99 6.82
CA ARG A 427 -34.68 10.80 7.96
C ARG A 427 -33.14 10.78 7.99
N ARG A 428 -32.53 11.94 8.25
CA ARG A 428 -31.07 12.17 8.29
C ARG A 428 -30.51 11.50 9.56
N GLU A 429 -29.76 10.41 9.42
CA GLU A 429 -29.12 9.69 10.53
C GLU A 429 -27.61 10.03 10.59
N SER A 430 -27.05 10.06 11.80
CA SER A 430 -25.66 10.42 12.10
C SER A 430 -24.76 9.18 12.06
N TRP A 431 -23.55 9.32 11.47
CA TRP A 431 -22.58 8.24 11.22
C TRP A 431 -22.23 7.39 12.44
N ASN A 432 -22.27 7.94 13.66
CA ASN A 432 -21.98 7.18 14.88
C ASN A 432 -22.97 6.02 15.14
N GLU A 433 -24.22 6.10 14.64
CA GLU A 433 -25.20 5.00 14.76
C GLU A 433 -24.99 3.89 13.72
N LEU A 434 -24.44 4.23 12.55
CA LEU A 434 -24.23 3.29 11.44
C LEU A 434 -22.97 2.44 11.67
N VAL A 435 -21.93 3.07 12.23
CA VAL A 435 -20.73 2.40 12.76
C VAL A 435 -21.11 1.32 13.78
N GLY A 436 -22.12 1.55 14.62
CA GLY A 436 -22.61 0.56 15.57
C GLY A 436 -23.28 -0.68 14.96
N ARG A 437 -23.87 -0.58 13.76
CA ARG A 437 -24.56 -1.71 13.10
C ARG A 437 -23.62 -2.62 12.29
N LEU A 438 -22.44 -2.13 11.88
CA LEU A 438 -21.45 -2.90 11.12
C LEU A 438 -20.55 -3.78 12.00
N PHE A 439 -20.61 -3.64 13.33
CA PHE A 439 -19.92 -4.50 14.27
C PHE A 439 -20.84 -5.59 14.81
N HIS A 440 -20.60 -6.83 14.41
CA HIS A 440 -21.09 -7.98 15.18
C HIS A 440 -20.36 -7.99 16.54
N ARG A 441 -21.08 -7.66 17.60
CA ARG A 441 -20.75 -8.04 18.98
C ARG A 441 -21.14 -9.49 19.17
N ASP A 442 -20.17 -10.37 19.37
CA ASP A 442 -20.42 -11.63 20.05
C ASP A 442 -20.57 -11.30 21.54
N ASP A 443 -21.82 -11.26 22.01
CA ASP A 443 -22.15 -11.20 23.42
C ASP A 443 -21.88 -12.57 24.07
N SER A 444 -20.76 -12.68 24.78
CA SER A 444 -20.64 -13.63 25.88
C SER A 444 -19.79 -13.01 27.00
N GLY A 445 -20.45 -12.50 28.03
CA GLY A 445 -19.80 -11.97 29.23
C GLY A 445 -20.66 -10.90 29.90
N ALA A 446 -21.74 -11.32 30.56
CA ALA A 446 -22.55 -10.44 31.39
C ALA A 446 -21.76 -9.88 32.59
N ASN A 447 -22.04 -8.61 32.89
CA ASN A 447 -21.79 -7.84 34.12
C ASN A 447 -20.73 -6.72 33.98
N GLY A 448 -21.21 -5.47 33.97
CA GLY A 448 -20.34 -4.30 34.09
C GLY A 448 -21.00 -2.96 33.77
N ALA A 449 -22.25 -2.73 34.18
CA ALA A 449 -22.84 -1.39 34.16
C ALA A 449 -22.27 -0.55 35.33
N GLN A 450 -20.97 -0.24 35.25
CA GLN A 450 -20.29 0.69 36.17
C GLN A 450 -18.97 1.24 35.60
N ALA A 451 -18.71 1.09 34.29
CA ALA A 451 -17.45 1.44 33.64
C ALA A 451 -17.56 2.56 32.57
N LEU A 452 -18.55 3.46 32.71
CA LEU A 452 -18.76 4.57 31.76
C LEU A 452 -18.15 5.91 32.20
N GLU A 453 -17.68 6.05 33.45
CA GLU A 453 -16.93 7.25 33.89
C GLU A 453 -15.41 7.04 33.90
N ASP A 454 -14.92 5.79 34.02
CA ASP A 454 -13.48 5.48 33.99
C ASP A 454 -12.89 5.39 32.56
N GLY A 455 -13.75 5.30 31.54
CA GLY A 455 -13.35 5.15 30.13
C GLY A 455 -12.85 6.43 29.45
N GLU A 456 -13.40 7.59 29.82
CA GLU A 456 -12.94 8.89 29.28
C GLU A 456 -11.59 9.31 29.86
N ILE A 457 -11.34 8.99 31.14
CA ILE A 457 -10.07 9.25 31.80
C ILE A 457 -8.99 8.29 31.27
N GLY A 458 -9.33 7.01 31.06
CA GLY A 458 -8.42 6.02 30.47
C GLY A 458 -8.01 6.32 29.02
N GLY A 459 -8.94 6.85 28.20
CA GLY A 459 -8.67 7.28 26.82
C GLY A 459 -7.74 8.48 26.75
N SER A 460 -7.94 9.48 27.62
CA SER A 460 -7.09 10.68 27.71
C SER A 460 -5.67 10.35 28.22
N VAL A 461 -5.55 9.44 29.20
CA VAL A 461 -4.24 8.98 29.70
C VAL A 461 -3.51 8.12 28.67
N ALA A 462 -4.22 7.31 27.86
CA ALA A 462 -3.63 6.52 26.79
C ALA A 462 -3.11 7.40 25.64
N LEU A 463 -3.88 8.41 25.22
CA LEU A 463 -3.45 9.43 24.25
C LEU A 463 -2.23 10.21 24.76
N ALA A 464 -2.26 10.71 26.00
CA ALA A 464 -1.13 11.43 26.60
C ALA A 464 0.12 10.56 26.84
N LYS A 465 -0.04 9.23 26.88
CA LYS A 465 1.07 8.26 26.98
C LYS A 465 1.65 7.96 25.59
N GLU A 466 0.81 7.92 24.57
CA GLU A 466 1.22 7.74 23.19
C GLU A 466 1.87 9.01 22.61
N GLU A 467 1.33 10.20 22.89
CA GLU A 467 1.94 11.50 22.58
C GLU A 467 3.32 11.63 23.23
N ARG A 468 3.47 11.26 24.50
CA ARG A 468 4.78 11.24 25.17
C ARG A 468 5.76 10.23 24.56
N ARG A 469 5.27 9.11 24.03
CA ARG A 469 6.11 8.11 23.33
C ARG A 469 6.57 8.62 21.97
N ILE A 470 5.67 9.24 21.21
CA ILE A 470 5.96 9.86 19.92
C ILE A 470 6.95 11.02 20.10
N HIS A 471 6.71 11.91 21.07
CA HIS A 471 7.61 13.03 21.38
C HIS A 471 9.01 12.56 21.85
N SER A 472 9.08 11.48 22.64
CA SER A 472 10.36 10.87 23.03
C SER A 472 11.10 10.23 21.84
N PHE A 473 10.37 9.64 20.91
CA PHE A 473 10.91 9.05 19.69
C PHE A 473 11.48 10.14 18.76
N ILE A 474 10.72 11.21 18.55
CA ILE A 474 11.08 12.33 17.67
C ILE A 474 12.25 13.13 18.24
N HIS A 475 12.28 13.39 19.54
CA HIS A 475 13.42 14.03 20.19
C HIS A 475 14.71 13.17 20.10
N SER A 476 14.59 11.85 20.19
CA SER A 476 15.72 10.92 20.00
C SER A 476 16.23 10.92 18.55
N TYR A 477 15.35 11.11 17.57
CA TYR A 477 15.69 11.15 16.15
C TYR A 477 16.32 12.50 15.75
N HIS A 478 15.72 13.63 16.18
CA HIS A 478 16.23 14.99 15.91
C HIS A 478 17.57 15.29 16.60
N SER A 479 17.81 14.75 17.80
CA SER A 479 19.08 14.98 18.51
C SER A 479 20.30 14.32 17.85
N GLN A 480 20.10 13.38 16.93
CA GLN A 480 21.18 12.67 16.22
C GLN A 480 21.43 13.17 14.79
N PHE A 481 20.42 13.79 14.17
CA PHE A 481 20.53 14.41 12.85
C PHE A 481 20.41 15.93 12.98
N THR A 482 21.44 16.58 13.53
CA THR A 482 21.58 18.05 13.44
C THR A 482 22.22 18.41 12.10
N MET A 483 21.43 18.41 11.04
CA MET A 483 21.70 19.14 9.80
C MET A 483 20.37 19.54 9.17
N GLY A 484 20.22 20.83 8.82
CA GLY A 484 19.24 21.49 7.92
C GLY A 484 17.80 20.98 7.80
N GLU A 485 16.85 21.91 7.71
CA GLU A 485 15.39 21.71 7.58
C GLU A 485 14.92 21.00 6.27
N ASP A 486 15.78 20.28 5.54
CA ASP A 486 15.57 19.84 4.14
C ASP A 486 15.46 18.30 3.93
N TYR A 487 15.07 17.51 4.93
CA TYR A 487 14.93 16.05 4.78
C TYR A 487 13.48 15.60 4.60
N ASP A 488 12.90 15.90 3.45
CA ASP A 488 11.76 15.16 2.93
C ASP A 488 12.25 13.89 2.20
N CYS A 489 11.45 12.81 2.21
CA CYS A 489 11.69 11.56 1.45
C CYS A 489 11.83 11.75 -0.08
N ILE A 490 11.88 13.00 -0.55
CA ILE A 490 12.05 13.46 -1.92
C ILE A 490 13.52 13.39 -2.35
N ARG A 491 14.50 13.55 -1.44
CA ARG A 491 15.87 13.90 -1.86
C ARG A 491 16.97 13.06 -1.20
N ILE A 492 17.30 11.93 -1.81
CA ILE A 492 18.62 11.29 -1.63
C ILE A 492 19.42 11.57 -2.89
N ASP A 493 20.28 12.60 -2.82
CA ASP A 493 21.08 13.09 -3.93
C ASP A 493 22.31 12.20 -4.20
N ASN A 494 22.88 12.29 -5.42
CA ASN A 494 24.07 11.51 -5.81
C ASN A 494 25.32 11.79 -4.94
N GLN A 495 25.39 12.93 -4.25
CA GLN A 495 26.45 13.24 -3.29
C GLN A 495 26.28 12.45 -1.97
N THR A 496 25.04 12.31 -1.49
CA THR A 496 24.70 11.47 -0.32
C THR A 496 24.99 10.00 -0.60
N VAL A 497 24.81 9.54 -1.85
CA VAL A 497 25.22 8.17 -2.28
C VAL A 497 26.75 7.99 -2.29
N GLN A 498 27.56 9.04 -2.52
CA GLN A 498 29.01 8.94 -2.36
C GLN A 498 29.45 8.89 -0.89
N GLU A 499 28.72 9.56 0.00
CA GLU A 499 28.95 9.47 1.45
C GLU A 499 28.42 8.16 2.04
N GLU A 500 27.26 7.65 1.61
CA GLU A 500 26.77 6.31 1.94
C GLU A 500 27.67 5.22 1.36
N LYS A 501 28.26 5.42 0.17
CA LYS A 501 29.32 4.56 -0.34
C LYS A 501 30.53 4.60 0.59
N LYS A 502 30.95 5.75 1.12
CA LYS A 502 32.06 5.83 2.09
C LYS A 502 31.72 5.18 3.44
N VAL A 503 30.52 5.37 3.97
CA VAL A 503 30.06 4.76 5.23
C VAL A 503 29.86 3.24 5.06
N GLY A 504 29.29 2.80 3.95
CA GLY A 504 29.19 1.39 3.57
C GLY A 504 30.54 0.73 3.26
N PHE A 505 31.53 1.49 2.74
CA PHE A 505 32.89 1.00 2.54
C PHE A 505 33.66 0.87 3.86
N ILE A 506 33.40 1.74 4.84
CA ILE A 506 33.96 1.60 6.20
C ILE A 506 33.36 0.36 6.91
N ILE A 507 32.06 0.09 6.73
CA ILE A 507 31.41 -1.10 7.29
C ILE A 507 31.87 -2.39 6.58
N CYS A 508 32.11 -2.38 5.27
CA CYS A 508 32.65 -3.54 4.53
C CYS A 508 34.15 -3.80 4.74
N ILE A 509 34.92 -2.84 5.26
CA ILE A 509 36.36 -3.01 5.54
C ILE A 509 36.62 -3.37 7.02
N GLN A 510 35.62 -3.21 7.90
CA GLN A 510 35.72 -3.57 9.32
C GLN A 510 34.88 -4.80 9.73
N MET A 511 34.25 -5.51 8.79
CA MET A 511 33.82 -6.91 8.94
C MET A 511 34.86 -7.84 8.30
#